data_AF-A0A1V6PM69-F1
#
_entry.id   AF-A0A1V6PM69-F1
#
_cell.length_a   1.000
_cell.length_b   1.000
_cell.length_c   1.000
_cell.angle_alpha   90.00
_cell.angle_beta   90.00
_cell.angle_gamma   90.00
#
_symmetry.space_group_name_H-M   'P 1'
#
loop_
_entity.id
_entity.type
_entity.pdbx_description
1 polymer ?
#
loop_
_entity_poly.entity_id
_entity_poly.type
_entity_poly.pdbx_seq_one_letter_code
_entity_poly.pdbx_strand_id
1 'polypeptide(L)'
;MDTEKGAFAGFAASFKAEIEPQHADLLLFACCLTSGLVDSTIYNAYNTFVSMQTGNTIFVGLGASSQNARPYGWARSLTSIGCFILGCFFFARLHSIVGARKRGSLMMSFALQASIIIITAGLIEGGAISSALGDRLSQTTPPWDQEVPIVLLSIQSAGQIVTSRALGFNEVPTVVITSLLCDLVSDPKLFLIRNQKRDRRVIAFVLTLLGAIIGGWVTKATQAIAPTLWLSAGIKVVVVVAWGLWKAK
;
A
#
# COMPACT_ATOMS: atom_id res chain seq x y z
N MET A 1 -3.92 -34.85 -25.09
CA MET A 1 -3.71 -34.92 -23.63
C MET A 1 -2.27 -34.62 -23.22
N ASP A 2 -1.26 -34.82 -24.07
CA ASP A 2 0.16 -34.58 -23.71
C ASP A 2 0.63 -33.12 -23.87
N THR A 3 0.04 -32.37 -24.80
CA THR A 3 0.32 -30.93 -25.00
C THR A 3 -0.13 -30.07 -23.81
N GLU A 4 -1.23 -30.48 -23.15
CA GLU A 4 -1.81 -29.78 -22.00
C GLU A 4 -0.95 -29.96 -20.73
N LYS A 5 -0.40 -31.16 -20.52
CA LYS A 5 0.56 -31.46 -19.43
C LYS A 5 1.88 -30.69 -19.61
N GLY A 6 2.36 -30.55 -20.85
CA GLY A 6 3.56 -29.75 -21.17
C GLY A 6 3.36 -28.25 -20.92
N ALA A 7 2.19 -27.71 -21.28
CA ALA A 7 1.84 -26.32 -21.01
C ALA A 7 1.73 -26.04 -19.50
N PHE A 8 1.09 -26.93 -18.74
CA PHE A 8 0.95 -26.80 -17.28
C PHE A 8 2.30 -26.92 -16.56
N ALA A 9 3.20 -27.79 -17.03
CA ALA A 9 4.55 -27.92 -16.51
C ALA A 9 5.41 -26.67 -16.80
N GLY A 10 5.29 -26.09 -18.01
CA GLY A 10 5.94 -24.83 -18.37
C GLY A 10 5.43 -23.64 -17.55
N PHE A 11 4.13 -23.59 -17.29
CA PHE A 11 3.51 -22.56 -16.45
C PHE A 11 3.96 -22.69 -14.98
N ALA A 12 3.94 -23.91 -14.43
CA ALA A 12 4.42 -24.17 -13.07
C ALA A 12 5.92 -23.87 -12.89
N ALA A 13 6.73 -24.13 -13.91
CA ALA A 13 8.15 -23.75 -13.93
C ALA A 13 8.33 -22.23 -13.97
N SER A 14 7.53 -21.52 -14.78
CA SER A 14 7.53 -20.07 -14.87
C SER A 14 7.20 -19.37 -13.54
N PHE A 15 6.26 -19.92 -12.76
CA PHE A 15 5.90 -19.39 -11.44
C PHE A 15 7.01 -19.57 -10.40
N LYS A 16 7.82 -20.62 -10.54
CA LYS A 16 8.95 -20.90 -9.64
C LYS A 16 10.21 -20.14 -10.04
N ALA A 17 10.26 -19.58 -11.24
CA ALA A 17 11.42 -18.84 -11.73
C ALA A 17 11.70 -17.62 -10.86
N GLU A 18 12.98 -17.39 -10.57
CA GLU A 18 13.43 -16.14 -9.98
C GLU A 18 13.36 -15.04 -11.04
N ILE A 19 12.86 -13.88 -10.63
CA ILE A 19 12.80 -12.71 -11.49
C ILE A 19 14.13 -11.96 -11.49
N GLU A 20 14.45 -11.34 -12.62
CA GLU A 20 15.51 -10.35 -12.67
C GLU A 20 15.02 -9.05 -11.99
N PRO A 21 15.70 -8.56 -10.93
CA PRO A 21 15.27 -7.36 -10.21
C PRO A 21 15.54 -6.06 -10.98
N GLN A 22 16.17 -6.12 -12.15
CA GLN A 22 16.43 -4.95 -12.97
C GLN A 22 15.09 -4.30 -13.39
N HIS A 23 14.96 -3.00 -13.17
CA HIS A 23 13.74 -2.21 -13.42
C HIS A 23 12.51 -2.54 -12.54
N ALA A 24 12.64 -3.40 -11.53
CA ALA A 24 11.56 -3.69 -10.59
C ALA A 24 11.12 -2.46 -9.77
N ASP A 25 11.97 -1.43 -9.69
CA ASP A 25 11.66 -0.11 -9.15
C ASP A 25 10.46 0.55 -9.83
N LEU A 26 10.19 0.28 -11.12
CA LEU A 26 9.00 0.79 -11.81
C LEU A 26 7.70 0.31 -11.17
N LEU A 27 7.65 -0.94 -10.71
CA LEU A 27 6.47 -1.49 -10.04
C LEU A 27 6.35 -0.95 -8.61
N LEU A 28 7.48 -0.64 -7.96
CA LEU A 28 7.50 0.02 -6.64
C LEU A 28 7.08 1.49 -6.72
N PHE A 29 7.38 2.18 -7.82
CA PHE A 29 6.87 3.53 -8.10
C PHE A 29 5.35 3.57 -8.23
N ALA A 30 4.75 2.58 -8.88
CA ALA A 30 3.29 2.41 -8.88
C ALA A 30 2.76 2.23 -7.44
N CYS A 31 3.49 1.51 -6.58
CA CYS A 31 3.13 1.36 -5.17
C CYS A 31 3.18 2.70 -4.41
N CYS A 32 4.22 3.52 -4.61
CA CYS A 32 4.32 4.87 -4.05
C CYS A 32 3.09 5.73 -4.40
N LEU A 33 2.71 5.73 -5.69
CA LEU A 33 1.50 6.42 -6.15
C LEU A 33 0.25 5.91 -5.43
N THR A 34 0.07 4.58 -5.34
CA THR A 34 -1.10 3.99 -4.64
C THR A 34 -1.11 4.29 -3.15
N SER A 35 0.05 4.33 -2.48
CA SER A 35 0.12 4.71 -1.06
C SER A 35 -0.40 6.13 -0.85
N GLY A 36 0.02 7.08 -1.68
CA GLY A 36 -0.48 8.46 -1.64
C GLY A 36 -1.99 8.54 -1.89
N LEU A 37 -2.49 7.83 -2.91
CA LEU A 37 -3.92 7.78 -3.25
C LEU A 37 -4.76 7.26 -2.08
N VAL A 38 -4.37 6.12 -1.51
CA VAL A 38 -5.11 5.45 -0.46
C VAL A 38 -5.02 6.23 0.86
N ASP A 39 -3.82 6.61 1.30
CA ASP A 39 -3.67 7.29 2.59
C ASP A 39 -4.35 8.67 2.61
N SER A 40 -4.25 9.46 1.54
CA SER A 40 -4.95 10.75 1.47
C SER A 40 -6.46 10.58 1.54
N THR A 41 -6.99 9.58 0.83
CA THR A 41 -8.42 9.26 0.78
C THR A 41 -8.93 8.79 2.14
N ILE A 42 -8.23 7.83 2.75
CA ILE A 42 -8.64 7.24 4.03
C ILE A 42 -8.42 8.21 5.18
N TYR A 43 -7.36 9.03 5.15
CA TYR A 43 -7.17 10.08 6.15
C TYR A 43 -8.27 11.13 6.06
N ASN A 44 -8.66 11.56 4.86
CA ASN A 44 -9.74 12.54 4.68
C ASN A 44 -11.09 12.01 5.19
N ALA A 45 -11.38 10.71 5.00
CA ALA A 45 -12.63 10.10 5.45
C ALA A 45 -12.61 9.75 6.95
N TYR A 46 -11.54 9.12 7.43
CA TYR A 46 -11.51 8.45 8.74
C TYR A 46 -10.46 9.00 9.71
N ASN A 47 -9.71 10.05 9.33
CA ASN A 47 -8.69 10.71 10.14
C ASN A 47 -7.58 9.76 10.64
N THR A 48 -7.30 8.71 9.89
CA THR A 48 -6.24 7.75 10.19
C THR A 48 -5.49 7.40 8.92
N PHE A 49 -4.21 7.08 9.04
CA PHE A 49 -3.43 6.57 7.93
C PHE A 49 -3.47 5.04 7.95
N VAL A 50 -3.49 4.40 6.78
CA VAL A 50 -3.44 2.93 6.70
C VAL A 50 -2.02 2.43 6.44
N SER A 51 -1.18 3.26 5.81
CA SER A 51 0.22 2.92 5.53
C SER A 51 1.24 3.63 6.42
N MET A 52 0.93 4.83 6.93
CA MET A 52 1.85 5.65 7.75
C MET A 52 1.61 5.50 9.26
N GLN A 53 2.50 4.80 9.95
CA GLN A 53 2.31 4.48 11.38
C GLN A 53 2.85 5.53 12.36
N THR A 54 3.76 6.41 11.92
CA THR A 54 4.35 7.45 12.79
C THR A 54 3.28 8.41 13.34
N GLY A 55 2.41 8.95 12.49
CA GLY A 55 1.32 9.83 12.91
C GLY A 55 0.28 9.10 13.77
N ASN A 56 -0.09 7.87 13.38
CA ASN A 56 -1.00 7.03 14.15
C ASN A 56 -0.51 6.77 15.57
N THR A 57 0.79 6.58 15.77
CA THR A 57 1.38 6.36 17.10
C THR A 57 1.18 7.59 17.99
N ILE A 58 1.30 8.80 17.43
CA ILE A 58 1.02 10.05 18.15
C ILE A 58 -0.46 10.16 18.50
N PHE A 59 -1.38 9.82 17.58
CA PHE A 59 -2.82 9.84 17.87
C PHE A 59 -3.21 8.87 19.00
N VAL A 60 -2.60 7.68 19.04
CA VAL A 60 -2.76 6.74 20.16
C VAL A 60 -2.24 7.34 21.47
N GLY A 61 -1.04 7.93 21.45
CA GLY A 61 -0.45 8.56 22.64
C GLY A 61 -1.28 9.71 23.19
N LEU A 62 -1.81 10.58 22.32
CA LEU A 62 -2.72 11.66 22.71
C LEU A 62 -4.01 11.09 23.33
N GLY A 63 -4.54 10.00 22.77
CA GLY A 63 -5.70 9.30 23.30
C GLY A 63 -5.52 8.77 24.72
N ALA A 64 -4.32 8.32 25.08
CA ALA A 64 -4.01 7.89 26.45
C ALA A 64 -4.12 9.02 27.49
N SER A 65 -3.95 10.28 27.06
CA SER A 65 -4.11 11.48 27.90
C SER A 65 -5.48 12.16 27.75
N SER A 66 -6.43 11.53 27.05
CA SER A 66 -7.73 12.10 26.70
C SER A 66 -7.67 13.40 25.86
N GLN A 67 -6.52 13.70 25.24
CA GLN A 67 -6.33 14.84 24.35
C GLN A 67 -6.76 14.51 22.90
N ASN A 68 -8.00 14.03 22.78
CA ASN A 68 -8.54 13.57 21.50
C ASN A 68 -9.06 14.74 20.67
N ALA A 69 -8.34 15.12 19.62
CA ALA A 69 -8.82 16.14 18.66
C ALA A 69 -10.11 15.71 17.92
N ARG A 70 -10.34 14.40 17.79
CA ARG A 70 -11.54 13.80 17.19
C ARG A 70 -11.98 12.59 18.03
N PRO A 71 -13.29 12.36 18.23
CA PRO A 71 -13.77 11.17 18.91
C PRO A 71 -13.25 9.88 18.27
N TYR A 72 -12.74 8.95 19.08
CA TYR A 72 -12.28 7.62 18.66
C TYR A 72 -11.13 7.57 17.63
N GLY A 73 -10.50 8.70 17.28
CA GLY A 73 -9.37 8.72 16.34
C GLY A 73 -8.20 7.84 16.80
N TRP A 74 -7.92 7.83 18.11
CA TRP A 74 -6.90 6.98 18.72
C TRP A 74 -7.16 5.48 18.50
N ALA A 75 -8.44 5.05 18.50
CA ALA A 75 -8.81 3.65 18.34
C ALA A 75 -8.54 3.19 16.89
N ARG A 76 -8.97 3.99 15.91
CA ARG A 76 -8.68 3.76 14.48
C ARG A 76 -7.18 3.70 14.18
N SER A 77 -6.41 4.59 14.81
CA SER A 77 -4.95 4.58 14.70
C SER A 77 -4.32 3.34 15.33
N LEU A 78 -4.83 2.89 16.49
CA LEU A 78 -4.38 1.66 17.13
C LEU A 78 -4.67 0.43 16.26
N THR A 79 -5.88 0.35 15.69
CA THR A 79 -6.26 -0.70 14.73
C THR A 79 -5.31 -0.71 13.55
N SER A 80 -5.05 0.46 12.94
CA SER A 80 -4.14 0.57 11.80
C SER A 80 -2.73 0.06 12.14
N ILE A 81 -2.18 0.44 13.29
CA ILE A 81 -0.86 -0.02 13.76
C ILE A 81 -0.85 -1.55 13.92
N GLY A 82 -1.82 -2.09 14.67
CA GLY A 82 -1.90 -3.52 14.94
C GLY A 82 -2.02 -4.34 13.64
N CYS A 83 -2.93 -3.96 12.76
CA CYS A 83 -3.15 -4.62 11.48
C CYS A 83 -1.96 -4.48 10.53
N PHE A 84 -1.28 -3.33 10.52
CA PHE A 84 -0.07 -3.15 9.72
C PHE A 84 1.09 -4.05 10.21
N ILE A 85 1.27 -4.18 11.53
CA ILE A 85 2.27 -5.08 12.12
C ILE A 85 1.95 -6.55 11.76
N LEU A 86 0.70 -6.96 11.93
CA LEU A 86 0.24 -8.31 11.57
C LEU A 86 0.41 -8.58 10.07
N GLY A 87 0.09 -7.60 9.22
CA GLY A 87 0.33 -7.66 7.78
C GLY A 87 1.82 -7.81 7.45
N CYS A 88 2.70 -7.05 8.11
CA CYS A 88 4.15 -7.17 7.93
C CYS A 88 4.62 -8.58 8.27
N PHE A 89 4.15 -9.13 9.38
CA PHE A 89 4.45 -10.50 9.79
C PHE A 89 3.95 -11.51 8.76
N PHE A 90 2.70 -11.40 8.33
CA PHE A 90 2.09 -12.30 7.35
C PHE A 90 2.85 -12.32 6.02
N PHE A 91 3.07 -11.15 5.40
CA PHE A 91 3.76 -11.07 4.11
C PHE A 91 5.23 -11.47 4.21
N ALA A 92 5.90 -11.17 5.33
CA ALA A 92 7.29 -11.60 5.54
C ALA A 92 7.40 -13.13 5.63
N ARG A 93 6.45 -13.78 6.31
CA ARG A 93 6.39 -15.25 6.40
C ARG A 93 6.02 -15.87 5.05
N LEU A 94 5.07 -15.29 4.33
CA LEU A 94 4.71 -15.72 2.98
C LEU A 94 5.93 -15.70 2.05
N HIS A 95 6.70 -14.61 2.03
CA HIS A 95 7.90 -14.49 1.22
C HIS A 95 9.02 -15.44 1.67
N SER A 96 9.15 -15.72 2.97
CA SER A 96 10.11 -16.69 3.49
C SER A 96 9.79 -18.13 3.03
N ILE A 97 8.51 -18.51 3.03
CA ILE A 97 8.07 -19.87 2.67
C ILE A 97 8.07 -20.08 1.15
N VAL A 98 7.49 -19.15 0.39
CA VAL A 98 7.30 -19.31 -1.06
C VAL A 98 8.58 -18.93 -1.82
N GLY A 99 9.35 -17.98 -1.29
CA GLY A 99 10.56 -17.43 -1.89
C GLY A 99 10.35 -15.97 -2.32
N ALA A 100 11.09 -15.06 -1.70
CA ALA A 100 10.95 -13.61 -1.82
C ALA A 100 11.06 -13.04 -3.24
N ARG A 101 11.78 -13.72 -4.14
CA ARG A 101 12.06 -13.27 -5.51
C ARG A 101 11.49 -14.19 -6.59
N LYS A 102 10.67 -15.16 -6.21
CA LYS A 102 10.00 -16.02 -7.21
C LYS A 102 8.84 -15.25 -7.81
N ARG A 103 8.66 -15.38 -9.13
CA ARG A 103 7.57 -14.71 -9.87
C ARG A 103 6.21 -14.96 -9.22
N GLY A 104 5.89 -16.23 -8.94
CA GLY A 104 4.63 -16.63 -8.33
C GLY A 104 4.41 -16.04 -6.94
N SER A 105 5.48 -15.85 -6.16
CA SER A 105 5.41 -15.23 -4.83
C SER A 105 5.01 -13.76 -4.92
N LEU A 106 5.65 -13.01 -5.84
CA LEU A 106 5.36 -11.59 -6.05
C LEU A 106 3.98 -11.39 -6.66
N MET A 107 3.59 -12.21 -7.65
CA MET A 107 2.24 -12.20 -8.20
C MET A 107 1.20 -12.49 -7.12
N MET A 108 1.42 -13.50 -6.27
CA MET A 108 0.51 -13.84 -5.18
C MET A 108 0.42 -12.70 -4.15
N SER A 109 1.56 -12.11 -3.76
CA SER A 109 1.59 -10.99 -2.82
C SER A 109 0.79 -9.79 -3.34
N PHE A 110 1.02 -9.39 -4.59
CA PHE A 110 0.27 -8.28 -5.20
C PHE A 110 -1.18 -8.63 -5.52
N ALA A 111 -1.50 -9.89 -5.83
CA ALA A 111 -2.87 -10.33 -6.03
C ALA A 111 -3.68 -10.28 -4.73
N LEU A 112 -3.09 -10.74 -3.61
CA LEU A 112 -3.71 -10.59 -2.29
C LEU A 112 -3.94 -9.12 -1.95
N GLN A 113 -2.95 -8.26 -2.20
CA GLN A 113 -3.09 -6.82 -2.01
C GLN A 113 -4.24 -6.24 -2.86
N ALA A 114 -4.29 -6.56 -4.15
CA ALA A 114 -5.33 -6.08 -5.06
C ALA A 114 -6.72 -6.57 -4.63
N SER A 115 -6.87 -7.85 -4.31
CA SER A 115 -8.12 -8.45 -3.86
C SER A 115 -8.65 -7.78 -2.59
N ILE A 116 -7.77 -7.47 -1.63
CA ILE A 116 -8.15 -6.76 -0.41
C ILE A 116 -8.73 -5.38 -0.76
N ILE A 117 -8.07 -4.60 -1.63
CA ILE A 117 -8.58 -3.27 -2.04
C ILE A 117 -9.91 -3.41 -2.79
N ILE A 118 -10.06 -4.40 -3.68
CA ILE A 118 -11.30 -4.66 -4.42
C ILE A 118 -12.45 -4.98 -3.45
N ILE A 119 -12.21 -5.86 -2.47
CA ILE A 119 -13.19 -6.20 -1.44
C ILE A 119 -13.58 -4.93 -0.66
N THR A 120 -12.59 -4.14 -0.22
CA THR A 120 -12.85 -2.88 0.48
C THR A 120 -13.68 -1.92 -0.37
N ALA A 121 -13.32 -1.71 -1.64
CA ALA A 121 -14.04 -0.85 -2.57
C ALA A 121 -15.49 -1.32 -2.77
N GLY A 122 -15.69 -2.63 -2.99
CA GLY A 122 -17.01 -3.23 -3.17
C GLY A 122 -17.90 -3.14 -1.94
N LEU A 123 -17.33 -3.29 -0.73
CA LEU A 123 -18.09 -3.12 0.52
C LEU A 123 -18.56 -1.67 0.72
N ILE A 124 -17.74 -0.69 0.33
CA ILE A 124 -18.09 0.73 0.41
C ILE A 124 -19.13 1.09 -0.66
N GLU A 125 -18.91 0.68 -1.91
CA GLU A 125 -19.84 0.97 -3.02
C GLU A 125 -21.18 0.26 -2.84
N GLY A 126 -21.17 -0.97 -2.32
CA GLY A 126 -22.38 -1.73 -1.97
C GLY A 126 -23.12 -1.19 -0.74
N GLY A 127 -22.62 -0.14 -0.09
CA GLY A 127 -23.27 0.51 1.04
C GLY A 127 -23.19 -0.26 2.36
N ALA A 128 -22.42 -1.35 2.43
CA ALA A 128 -22.18 -2.08 3.67
C ALA A 128 -21.32 -1.30 4.65
N ILE A 129 -20.51 -0.36 4.15
CA ILE A 129 -19.61 0.51 4.92
C ILE A 129 -19.83 1.96 4.50
N SER A 130 -19.88 2.86 5.47
CA SER A 130 -20.08 4.29 5.22
C SER A 130 -18.88 4.95 4.55
N SER A 131 -19.10 5.58 3.40
CA SER A 131 -18.12 6.42 2.68
C SER A 131 -17.98 7.84 3.29
N ALA A 132 -18.34 8.04 4.57
CA ALA A 132 -18.47 9.37 5.16
C ALA A 132 -17.18 10.20 5.03
N LEU A 133 -17.27 11.27 4.23
CA LEU A 133 -16.28 12.34 4.12
C LEU A 133 -16.84 13.55 4.90
N GLY A 134 -16.31 13.81 6.11
CA GLY A 134 -16.70 14.98 6.91
C GLY A 134 -17.17 14.68 8.34
N ASP A 135 -17.21 15.75 9.16
CA ASP A 135 -17.46 15.72 10.60
C ASP A 135 -18.86 15.22 10.96
N ARG A 136 -18.96 13.95 11.31
CA ARG A 136 -20.06 13.44 12.12
C ARG A 136 -19.75 13.67 13.60
N LEU A 137 -19.63 14.93 14.01
CA LEU A 137 -19.57 15.33 15.42
C LEU A 137 -20.88 15.01 16.17
N SER A 138 -21.93 14.58 15.46
CA SER A 138 -23.30 14.43 15.96
C SER A 138 -23.79 12.98 16.07
N GLN A 139 -22.97 11.97 15.80
CA GLN A 139 -23.41 10.58 15.96
C GLN A 139 -23.19 10.08 17.39
N THR A 140 -24.29 9.73 18.05
CA THR A 140 -24.34 9.08 19.38
C THR A 140 -23.71 7.70 19.41
N THR A 141 -23.46 7.10 18.24
CA THR A 141 -22.88 5.76 18.08
C THR A 141 -21.55 5.87 17.32
N PRO A 142 -20.45 5.26 17.80
CA PRO A 142 -19.20 5.26 17.06
C PRO A 142 -19.39 4.48 15.74
N PRO A 143 -18.98 5.01 14.58
CA PRO A 143 -19.09 4.33 13.30
C PRO A 143 -18.01 3.25 13.17
N TRP A 144 -18.21 2.13 13.85
CA TRP A 144 -17.28 0.98 13.88
C TRP A 144 -17.16 0.26 12.52
N ASP A 145 -18.09 0.51 11.60
CA ASP A 145 -18.02 0.05 10.21
C ASP A 145 -16.76 0.57 9.50
N GLN A 146 -16.24 1.73 9.90
CA GLN A 146 -15.02 2.33 9.37
C GLN A 146 -13.75 1.59 9.77
N GLU A 147 -13.78 0.70 10.77
CA GLU A 147 -12.63 -0.13 11.14
C GLU A 147 -12.32 -1.17 10.06
N VAL A 148 -13.34 -1.67 9.34
CA VAL A 148 -13.17 -2.67 8.28
C VAL A 148 -12.21 -2.20 7.18
N PRO A 149 -12.38 -1.03 6.55
CA PRO A 149 -11.44 -0.54 5.54
C PRO A 149 -10.06 -0.26 6.14
N ILE A 150 -9.98 0.19 7.40
CA ILE A 150 -8.70 0.42 8.08
C ILE A 150 -7.93 -0.89 8.23
N VAL A 151 -8.56 -1.93 8.79
CA VAL A 151 -7.97 -3.26 8.96
C VAL A 151 -7.44 -3.80 7.63
N LEU A 152 -8.30 -3.80 6.61
CA LEU A 152 -8.01 -4.38 5.30
C LEU A 152 -6.86 -3.62 4.61
N LEU A 153 -6.96 -2.30 4.51
CA LEU A 153 -5.97 -1.49 3.79
C LEU A 153 -4.64 -1.39 4.56
N SER A 154 -4.65 -1.45 5.90
CA SER A 154 -3.41 -1.52 6.68
C SER A 154 -2.66 -2.84 6.47
N ILE A 155 -3.37 -3.97 6.39
CA ILE A 155 -2.75 -5.27 6.05
C ILE A 155 -2.19 -5.23 4.63
N GLN A 156 -2.96 -4.72 3.67
CA GLN A 156 -2.53 -4.62 2.28
C GLN A 156 -1.30 -3.73 2.11
N SER A 157 -1.27 -2.57 2.79
CA SER A 157 -0.16 -1.63 2.70
C SER A 157 1.13 -2.15 3.35
N ALA A 158 1.03 -3.08 4.30
CA ALA A 158 2.18 -3.79 4.82
C ALA A 158 2.85 -4.70 3.76
N GLY A 159 2.06 -5.31 2.87
CA GLY A 159 2.59 -6.19 1.82
C GLY A 159 3.55 -5.50 0.86
N GLN A 160 3.27 -4.24 0.50
CA GLN A 160 4.13 -3.48 -0.43
C GLN A 160 5.48 -3.10 0.17
N ILE A 161 5.55 -2.67 1.44
CA ILE A 161 6.84 -2.38 2.09
C ILE A 161 7.67 -3.65 2.28
N VAL A 162 7.05 -4.76 2.67
CA VAL A 162 7.73 -6.05 2.79
C VAL A 162 8.27 -6.50 1.43
N THR A 163 7.51 -6.29 0.36
CA THR A 163 7.93 -6.62 -1.01
C THR A 163 9.11 -5.77 -1.48
N SER A 164 9.06 -4.46 -1.25
CA SER A 164 10.19 -3.56 -1.56
C SER A 164 11.49 -4.02 -0.89
N ARG A 165 11.43 -4.34 0.41
CA ARG A 165 12.58 -4.85 1.17
C ARG A 165 13.06 -6.22 0.66
N ALA A 166 12.13 -7.13 0.36
CA ALA A 166 12.42 -8.45 -0.20
C ALA A 166 13.14 -8.39 -1.57
N LEU A 167 12.80 -7.40 -2.39
CA LEU A 167 13.46 -7.13 -3.67
C LEU A 167 14.80 -6.39 -3.52
N GLY A 168 15.10 -5.83 -2.34
CA GLY A 168 16.34 -5.13 -2.03
C GLY A 168 16.32 -3.62 -2.35
N PHE A 169 15.15 -3.05 -2.67
CA PHE A 169 14.97 -1.63 -2.95
C PHE A 169 14.67 -0.85 -1.66
N ASN A 170 15.58 -0.93 -0.69
CA ASN A 170 15.38 -0.28 0.61
C ASN A 170 15.25 1.24 0.49
N GLU A 171 15.76 1.85 -0.59
CA GLU A 171 15.62 3.26 -0.89
C GLU A 171 14.21 3.68 -1.35
N VAL A 172 13.33 2.73 -1.71
CA VAL A 172 11.92 2.96 -2.08
C VAL A 172 11.00 2.14 -1.16
N PRO A 173 10.81 2.54 0.10
CA PRO A 173 10.02 1.77 1.07
C PRO A 173 8.50 1.77 0.78
N THR A 174 8.04 2.52 -0.22
CA THR A 174 6.63 2.63 -0.69
C THR A 174 5.61 3.29 0.26
N VAL A 175 5.85 3.30 1.58
CA VAL A 175 4.91 3.85 2.59
C VAL A 175 5.55 4.85 3.56
N VAL A 176 6.85 4.73 3.85
CA VAL A 176 7.57 5.62 4.79
C VAL A 176 8.35 6.67 4.01
N ILE A 177 7.91 7.93 4.07
CA ILE A 177 8.54 9.02 3.31
C ILE A 177 9.70 9.68 4.09
N THR A 178 9.60 9.79 5.42
CA THR A 178 10.54 10.57 6.22
C THR A 178 11.99 10.10 6.07
N SER A 179 12.23 8.79 6.24
CA SER A 179 13.57 8.23 6.07
C SER A 179 14.08 8.40 4.64
N LEU A 180 13.21 8.27 3.64
CA LEU A 180 13.53 8.50 2.23
C LEU A 180 13.96 9.95 1.96
N LEU A 181 13.27 10.94 2.54
CA LEU A 181 13.62 12.35 2.40
C LEU A 181 14.95 12.68 3.09
N CYS A 182 15.17 12.19 4.31
CA CYS A 182 16.45 12.34 5.01
C CYS A 182 17.59 11.75 4.18
N ASP A 183 17.41 10.53 3.69
CA ASP A 183 18.34 9.81 2.83
C ASP A 183 18.62 10.55 1.51
N LEU A 184 17.60 11.21 0.94
CA LEU A 184 17.71 11.98 -0.30
C LEU A 184 18.55 13.23 -0.07
N VAL A 185 18.22 14.03 0.94
CA VAL A 185 18.88 15.32 1.20
C VAL A 185 20.29 15.14 1.76
N SER A 186 20.55 14.05 2.50
CA SER A 186 21.87 13.72 3.03
C SER A 186 22.79 12.98 2.05
N ASP A 187 22.34 12.68 0.83
CA ASP A 187 23.15 11.96 -0.16
C ASP A 187 24.38 12.80 -0.57
N PRO A 188 25.63 12.36 -0.30
CA PRO A 188 26.83 13.10 -0.69
C PRO A 188 26.95 13.31 -2.21
N LYS A 189 26.24 12.48 -3.00
CA LYS A 189 26.20 12.49 -4.46
C LYS A 189 24.89 13.11 -4.99
N LEU A 190 24.21 13.93 -4.19
CA LEU A 190 22.92 14.54 -4.54
C LEU A 190 22.98 15.29 -5.88
N PHE A 191 24.02 16.11 -6.07
CA PHE A 191 24.20 16.96 -7.25
C PHE A 191 24.96 16.30 -8.41
N LEU A 192 25.35 15.02 -8.29
CA LEU A 192 25.95 14.30 -9.40
C LEU A 192 24.88 13.95 -10.45
N ILE A 193 25.27 14.07 -11.72
CA ILE A 193 24.40 13.84 -12.88
C ILE A 193 23.83 12.42 -12.88
N ARG A 194 24.62 11.42 -12.46
CA ARG A 194 24.21 10.00 -12.42
C ARG A 194 24.19 9.48 -11.00
N ASN A 195 23.00 9.32 -10.44
CA ASN A 195 22.80 8.66 -9.15
C ASN A 195 21.42 7.96 -9.11
N GLN A 196 21.39 6.69 -9.49
CA GLN A 196 20.15 5.90 -9.59
C GLN A 196 19.38 5.84 -8.27
N LYS A 197 20.07 5.76 -7.12
CA LYS A 197 19.42 5.72 -5.80
C LYS A 197 18.75 7.05 -5.48
N ARG A 198 19.42 8.17 -5.76
CA ARG A 198 18.85 9.52 -5.65
C ARG A 198 17.65 9.68 -6.56
N ASP A 199 17.77 9.30 -7.83
CA ASP A 199 16.68 9.38 -8.82
C ASP A 199 15.44 8.60 -8.35
N ARG A 200 15.63 7.36 -7.87
CA ARG A 200 14.55 6.54 -7.30
C ARG A 200 13.87 7.19 -6.11
N ARG A 201 14.64 7.76 -5.17
CA ARG A 201 14.09 8.46 -4.00
C ARG A 201 13.26 9.67 -4.42
N VAL A 202 13.77 10.49 -5.35
CA VAL A 202 13.03 11.66 -5.88
C VAL A 202 11.71 11.21 -6.52
N ILE A 203 11.76 10.22 -7.43
CA ILE A 203 10.57 9.72 -8.12
C ILE A 203 9.55 9.14 -7.12
N ALA A 204 10.01 8.34 -6.16
CA ALA A 204 9.15 7.77 -5.13
C ALA A 204 8.46 8.84 -4.28
N PHE A 205 9.18 9.89 -3.86
CA PHE A 205 8.58 11.02 -3.14
C PHE A 205 7.54 11.76 -4.00
N VAL A 206 7.90 12.12 -5.24
CA VAL A 206 7.03 12.84 -6.16
C VAL A 206 5.76 12.04 -6.45
N LEU A 207 5.87 10.73 -6.69
CA LEU A 207 4.71 9.89 -6.97
C LEU A 207 3.81 9.72 -5.75
N THR A 208 4.35 9.59 -4.54
CA THR A 208 3.52 9.57 -3.33
C THR A 208 2.79 10.89 -3.14
N LEU A 209 3.46 12.03 -3.39
CA LEU A 209 2.83 13.35 -3.33
C LEU A 209 1.74 13.52 -4.40
N LEU A 210 2.03 13.15 -5.64
CA LEU A 210 1.04 13.19 -6.74
C LEU A 210 -0.15 12.28 -6.44
N GLY A 211 0.08 11.09 -5.89
CA GLY A 211 -0.98 10.19 -5.47
C GLY A 211 -1.87 10.82 -4.41
N ALA A 212 -1.27 11.48 -3.41
CA ALA A 212 -2.03 12.19 -2.37
C ALA A 212 -2.83 13.37 -2.94
N ILE A 213 -2.25 14.13 -3.87
CA ILE A 213 -2.95 15.23 -4.56
C ILE A 213 -4.14 14.67 -5.34
N ILE A 214 -3.93 13.65 -6.17
CA ILE A 214 -5.00 13.03 -6.96
C ILE A 214 -6.09 12.48 -6.06
N GLY A 215 -5.75 11.75 -4.99
CA GLY A 215 -6.73 11.21 -4.04
C GLY A 215 -7.58 12.31 -3.37
N GLY A 216 -6.93 13.42 -2.98
CA GLY A 216 -7.63 14.60 -2.46
C GLY A 216 -8.57 15.24 -3.48
N TRP A 217 -8.14 15.41 -4.73
CA TRP A 217 -9.00 15.97 -5.79
C TRP A 217 -10.16 15.04 -6.17
N VAL A 218 -9.91 13.74 -6.25
CA VAL A 218 -10.94 12.73 -6.55
C VAL A 218 -11.99 12.74 -5.45
N THR A 219 -11.60 12.61 -4.18
CA THR A 219 -12.56 12.63 -3.06
C THR A 219 -13.33 13.94 -2.96
N LYS A 220 -12.69 15.08 -3.27
CA LYS A 220 -13.35 16.38 -3.36
C LYS A 220 -14.38 16.44 -4.49
N ALA A 221 -14.09 15.87 -5.66
CA ALA A 221 -14.98 15.90 -6.82
C ALA A 221 -16.14 14.91 -6.70
N THR A 222 -15.88 13.70 -6.21
CA THR A 222 -16.86 12.61 -6.16
C THR A 222 -17.65 12.57 -4.85
N GLN A 223 -17.14 13.21 -3.79
CA GLN A 223 -17.65 13.07 -2.43
C GLN A 223 -17.72 11.60 -1.96
N ALA A 224 -16.87 10.73 -2.52
CA ALA A 224 -16.81 9.31 -2.23
C ALA A 224 -15.36 8.79 -2.24
N ILE A 225 -15.08 7.76 -1.43
CA ILE A 225 -13.75 7.14 -1.36
C ILE A 225 -13.58 5.95 -2.34
N ALA A 226 -14.68 5.31 -2.74
CA ALA A 226 -14.67 4.13 -3.60
C ALA A 226 -13.94 4.35 -4.95
N PRO A 227 -14.10 5.49 -5.66
CA PRO A 227 -13.40 5.72 -6.93
C PRO A 227 -11.87 5.65 -6.80
N THR A 228 -11.31 6.21 -5.73
CA THR A 228 -9.86 6.15 -5.48
C THR A 228 -9.40 4.74 -5.15
N LEU A 229 -10.21 3.96 -4.43
CA LEU A 229 -9.91 2.56 -4.12
C LEU A 229 -9.94 1.69 -5.39
N TRP A 230 -10.92 1.88 -6.27
CA TRP A 230 -10.98 1.18 -7.56
C TRP A 230 -9.78 1.52 -8.46
N LEU A 231 -9.40 2.80 -8.52
CA LEU A 231 -8.19 3.22 -9.23
C LEU A 231 -6.94 2.52 -8.66
N SER A 232 -6.81 2.49 -7.33
CA SER A 232 -5.69 1.86 -6.65
C SER A 232 -5.66 0.33 -6.86
N ALA A 233 -6.82 -0.32 -6.84
CA ALA A 233 -6.98 -1.73 -7.18
C ALA A 233 -6.55 -2.02 -8.62
N GLY A 234 -7.01 -1.21 -9.58
CA GLY A 234 -6.63 -1.33 -10.99
C GLY A 234 -5.12 -1.26 -11.19
N ILE A 235 -4.45 -0.30 -10.54
CA ILE A 235 -2.99 -0.18 -10.57
C ILE A 235 -2.33 -1.45 -10.00
N LYS A 236 -2.81 -1.98 -8.87
CA LYS A 236 -2.25 -3.21 -8.29
C LYS A 236 -2.48 -4.43 -9.17
N VAL A 237 -3.61 -4.56 -9.86
CA VAL A 237 -3.86 -5.62 -10.85
C VAL A 237 -2.88 -5.52 -12.02
N VAL A 238 -2.62 -4.31 -12.52
CA VAL A 238 -1.59 -4.10 -13.56
C VAL A 238 -0.22 -4.54 -13.07
N VAL A 239 0.14 -4.27 -11.81
CA VAL A 239 1.38 -4.77 -11.21
C VAL A 239 1.43 -6.31 -11.15
N VAL A 240 0.32 -6.98 -10.83
CA VAL A 240 0.25 -8.46 -10.86
C VAL A 240 0.52 -9.00 -12.26
N VAL A 241 -0.14 -8.43 -13.28
CA VAL A 241 0.05 -8.83 -14.68
C VAL A 241 1.48 -8.56 -15.13
N ALA A 242 2.04 -7.40 -14.77
CA ALA A 242 3.42 -7.05 -15.07
C ALA A 242 4.41 -8.06 -14.46
N TRP A 243 4.20 -8.51 -13.23
CA TRP A 243 5.01 -9.58 -12.63
C TRP A 243 4.88 -10.91 -13.39
N GLY A 244 3.69 -11.26 -13.86
CA GLY A 244 3.46 -12.46 -14.66
C GLY A 244 4.24 -12.47 -15.97
N LEU A 245 4.38 -11.30 -16.61
CA LEU A 245 5.09 -11.09 -17.86
C LEU A 245 6.58 -10.76 -17.67
N TRP A 246 7.04 -10.58 -16.42
CA TRP A 246 8.41 -10.16 -16.13
C TRP A 246 9.43 -11.21 -16.55
N LYS A 247 10.61 -10.76 -16.99
CA LYS A 247 11.67 -11.69 -17.42
C LYS A 247 12.17 -12.52 -16.24
N ALA A 248 12.25 -13.83 -16.45
CA ALA A 248 12.93 -14.74 -15.54
C ALA A 248 14.44 -14.64 -15.74
N LYS A 249 15.19 -14.89 -14.66
CA LYS A 249 16.63 -15.08 -14.69
C LYS A 249 17.00 -16.41 -15.33
#